data_AF-A0A1V5LJN4-F1
#
_entry.id   AF-A0A1V5LJN4-F1
#
_cell.length_a   1.000
_cell.length_b   1.000
_cell.length_c   1.000
_cell.angle_alpha   90.00
_cell.angle_beta   90.00
_cell.angle_gamma   90.00
#
_symmetry.space_group_name_H-M   'P 1'
#
loop_
_entity.id
_entity.type
_entity.pdbx_description
1 polymer ?
#
loop_
_entity_poly.entity_id
_entity_poly.type
_entity_poly.pdbx_seq_one_letter_code
_entity_poly.pdbx_strand_id
1 'polypeptide(L)'
;MAAARLAAGNFFYTMNISSNAHFGLSAFSDQAGTSATSYWPTTTASCDPAWLHGGSNNFPVPLVNLDKSKSNFDDVNDALNGKGAILPLRPTGKTNIADSLQSALNELTDAAKYRPRAKRAIILFTDGVPNEPGGSSAAAESAAFAKASLANSKGIPIYTIGLSQNATIKPKEDAFLGDNKGGSGKGIAFISGNNAIYVSVTKSADLNKAFQTIARSLVVLQ
;
A
#
# COMPACT_ATOMS: atom_id res chain seq x y z
N MET A 1 4.46 8.83 11.25
CA MET A 1 5.70 8.36 10.60
C MET A 1 6.11 6.96 11.09
N ALA A 2 6.70 6.81 12.29
CA ALA A 2 7.14 5.50 12.79
C ALA A 2 6.00 4.48 12.98
N ALA A 3 4.82 4.94 13.38
CA ALA A 3 3.67 4.06 13.64
C ALA A 3 3.18 3.29 12.39
N ALA A 4 3.19 3.92 11.20
CA ALA A 4 2.77 3.27 9.96
C ALA A 4 3.74 2.16 9.55
N ARG A 5 5.05 2.46 9.60
CA ARG A 5 6.09 1.45 9.35
C ARG A 5 6.02 0.30 10.36
N LEU A 6 5.88 0.62 11.65
CA LEU A 6 5.77 -0.38 12.70
C LEU A 6 4.53 -1.27 12.50
N ALA A 7 3.38 -0.69 12.17
CA ALA A 7 2.17 -1.43 11.89
C ALA A 7 2.30 -2.33 10.64
N ALA A 8 2.91 -1.83 9.57
CA ALA A 8 3.22 -2.63 8.37
C ALA A 8 4.22 -3.75 8.67
N GLY A 9 5.30 -3.47 9.41
CA GLY A 9 6.28 -4.48 9.85
C GLY A 9 5.64 -5.57 10.70
N ASN A 10 4.78 -5.19 11.65
CA ASN A 10 3.99 -6.15 12.45
C ASN A 10 3.05 -6.99 11.59
N PHE A 11 2.42 -6.40 10.56
CA PHE A 11 1.60 -7.14 9.61
C PHE A 11 2.43 -8.21 8.89
N PHE A 12 3.55 -7.83 8.28
CA PHE A 12 4.42 -8.77 7.59
C PHE A 12 4.92 -9.87 8.53
N TYR A 13 5.30 -9.50 9.75
CA TYR A 13 5.71 -10.46 10.77
C TYR A 13 4.61 -11.46 11.10
N THR A 14 3.40 -10.98 11.43
CA THR A 14 2.25 -11.86 11.71
C THR A 14 1.96 -12.78 10.53
N MET A 15 1.90 -12.26 9.31
CA MET A 15 1.64 -13.10 8.13
C MET A 15 2.76 -14.13 7.89
N ASN A 16 4.02 -13.77 8.15
CA ASN A 16 5.16 -14.66 7.97
C ASN A 16 5.18 -15.82 8.97
N ILE A 17 4.78 -15.57 10.22
CA ILE A 17 4.74 -16.63 11.26
C ILE A 17 3.43 -17.42 11.26
N SER A 18 2.33 -16.82 10.83
CA SER A 18 1.00 -17.44 10.89
C SER A 18 0.58 -18.08 9.57
N SER A 19 1.35 -17.90 8.49
CA SER A 19 1.04 -18.49 7.19
C SER A 19 2.30 -18.66 6.34
N ASN A 20 2.22 -19.52 5.31
CA ASN A 20 3.24 -19.57 4.26
C ASN A 20 3.01 -18.43 3.25
N ALA A 21 3.22 -17.18 3.67
CA ALA A 21 3.05 -15.99 2.85
C ALA A 21 4.32 -15.63 2.07
N HIS A 22 4.13 -15.04 0.90
CA HIS A 22 5.20 -14.46 0.07
C HIS A 22 4.81 -13.02 -0.22
N PHE A 23 5.74 -12.11 -0.03
CA PHE A 23 5.49 -10.68 0.05
C PHE A 23 6.09 -9.95 -1.15
N GLY A 24 5.34 -8.97 -1.63
CA GLY A 24 5.86 -7.88 -2.44
C GLY A 24 5.57 -6.56 -1.73
N LEU A 25 6.34 -5.53 -2.05
CA LEU A 25 6.14 -4.18 -1.55
C LEU A 25 6.28 -3.20 -2.71
N SER A 26 5.30 -2.35 -2.92
CA SER A 26 5.36 -1.25 -3.90
C SER A 26 5.08 0.06 -3.19
N ALA A 27 6.12 0.84 -2.93
CA ALA A 27 5.99 2.20 -2.45
C ALA A 27 5.75 3.16 -3.63
N PHE A 28 5.15 4.31 -3.35
CA PHE A 28 4.85 5.32 -4.36
C PHE A 28 4.88 6.74 -3.78
N SER A 29 5.16 7.71 -4.65
CA SER A 29 4.73 9.11 -4.48
C SER A 29 4.07 9.59 -5.79
N ASP A 30 4.80 10.34 -6.62
CA ASP A 30 4.42 10.76 -7.96
C ASP A 30 4.41 9.58 -8.94
N GLN A 31 5.27 8.60 -8.68
CA GLN A 31 5.40 7.34 -9.41
C GLN A 31 5.67 6.20 -8.42
N ALA A 32 5.39 4.97 -8.83
CA ALA A 32 5.76 3.78 -8.10
C ALA A 32 7.26 3.45 -8.31
N GLY A 33 7.83 2.76 -7.33
CA GLY A 33 9.16 2.19 -7.44
C GLY A 33 9.28 1.17 -8.56
N THR A 34 10.48 0.99 -9.09
CA THR A 34 10.79 -0.02 -10.13
C THR A 34 11.80 -1.07 -9.68
N SER A 35 12.46 -0.84 -8.55
CA SER A 35 13.46 -1.72 -7.94
C SER A 35 13.55 -1.50 -6.43
N ALA A 36 14.21 -2.41 -5.71
CA ALA A 36 14.36 -2.31 -4.25
C ALA A 36 15.16 -1.07 -3.79
N THR A 37 15.92 -0.45 -4.68
CA THR A 37 16.74 0.75 -4.42
C THR A 37 16.20 2.00 -5.12
N SER A 38 15.02 1.91 -5.74
CA SER A 38 14.37 3.04 -6.38
C SER A 38 14.18 4.19 -5.40
N TYR A 39 14.41 5.40 -5.89
CA TYR A 39 14.21 6.64 -5.17
C TYR A 39 13.41 7.61 -6.03
N TRP A 40 12.80 8.61 -5.41
CA TRP A 40 12.05 9.63 -6.13
C TRP A 40 13.02 10.65 -6.76
N PRO A 41 13.18 10.69 -8.09
CA PRO A 41 14.27 11.44 -8.72
C PRO A 41 14.13 12.97 -8.65
N THR A 42 12.92 13.48 -8.38
CA THR A 42 12.64 14.93 -8.41
C THR A 42 12.75 15.60 -7.04
N THR A 43 13.22 14.89 -6.01
CA THR A 43 13.45 15.46 -4.68
C THR A 43 14.79 15.02 -4.11
N THR A 44 15.41 15.91 -3.34
CA THR A 44 16.55 15.59 -2.46
C THR A 44 16.14 15.62 -0.98
N ALA A 45 14.86 15.82 -0.69
CA ALA A 45 14.35 15.79 0.68
C ALA A 45 14.15 14.35 1.11
N SER A 46 14.67 13.97 2.28
CA SER A 46 14.54 12.60 2.79
C SER A 46 13.12 12.26 3.30
N CYS A 47 12.21 13.25 3.30
CA CYS A 47 10.81 13.17 3.68
C CYS A 47 10.10 14.47 3.30
N ASP A 48 8.92 14.72 3.87
CA ASP A 48 8.22 16.01 3.79
C ASP A 48 9.17 17.19 4.12
N PRO A 49 9.37 18.14 3.18
CA PRO A 49 10.21 19.32 3.39
C PRO A 49 9.74 20.25 4.53
N ALA A 50 8.47 20.19 4.91
CA ALA A 50 7.93 20.97 6.03
C ALA A 50 8.40 20.45 7.40
N TRP A 51 8.96 19.24 7.46
CA TRP A 51 9.51 18.70 8.70
C TRP A 51 10.96 19.17 8.90
N LEU A 52 11.17 20.00 9.93
CA LEU A 52 12.45 20.64 10.25
C LEU A 52 13.63 19.66 10.38
N HIS A 53 13.38 18.41 10.75
CA HIS A 53 14.40 17.38 10.94
C HIS A 53 14.53 16.42 9.75
N GLY A 54 14.00 16.80 8.58
CA GLY A 54 13.94 15.93 7.41
C GLY A 54 15.26 15.54 6.81
N GLY A 55 16.24 16.45 6.79
CA GLY A 55 17.55 16.23 6.19
C GLY A 55 17.49 15.95 4.67
N SER A 56 18.66 15.94 4.03
CA SER A 56 18.79 15.78 2.57
C SER A 56 19.37 14.43 2.20
N ASN A 57 18.63 13.63 1.43
CA ASN A 57 19.02 12.33 0.90
C ASN A 57 18.02 11.90 -0.18
N ASN A 58 18.33 10.83 -0.91
CA ASN A 58 17.42 10.19 -1.85
C ASN A 58 16.21 9.62 -1.10
N PHE A 59 15.01 10.08 -1.47
CA PHE A 59 13.78 9.59 -0.87
C PHE A 59 13.45 8.20 -1.41
N PRO A 60 13.38 7.16 -0.55
CA PRO A 60 13.19 5.79 -1.00
C PRO A 60 11.76 5.54 -1.48
N VAL A 61 11.63 4.95 -2.67
CA VAL A 61 10.37 4.50 -3.25
C VAL A 61 10.57 3.07 -3.77
N PRO A 62 10.79 2.08 -2.88
CA PRO A 62 11.20 0.74 -3.31
C PRO A 62 10.07 -0.06 -3.95
N LEU A 63 10.46 -0.94 -4.87
CA LEU A 63 9.72 -2.12 -5.28
C LEU A 63 10.49 -3.37 -4.84
N VAL A 64 9.94 -4.10 -3.87
CA VAL A 64 10.37 -5.48 -3.58
C VAL A 64 9.47 -6.41 -4.39
N ASN A 65 10.05 -7.04 -5.40
CA ASN A 65 9.32 -7.96 -6.28
C ASN A 65 8.77 -9.17 -5.50
N LEU A 66 7.66 -9.70 -6.00
CA LEU A 66 7.17 -10.98 -5.51
C LEU A 66 8.06 -12.10 -6.05
N ASP A 67 8.38 -13.07 -5.20
CA ASP A 67 9.09 -14.28 -5.58
C ASP A 67 8.28 -15.49 -5.15
N LYS A 68 8.01 -16.45 -6.05
CA LYS A 68 7.24 -17.66 -5.71
C LYS A 68 8.02 -18.68 -4.88
N SER A 69 9.34 -18.54 -4.82
CA SER A 69 10.28 -19.44 -4.13
C SER A 69 10.79 -18.88 -2.80
N LYS A 70 10.65 -17.56 -2.57
CA LYS A 70 11.11 -16.89 -1.35
C LYS A 70 10.00 -16.03 -0.75
N SER A 71 9.86 -16.05 0.58
CA SER A 71 8.87 -15.22 1.31
C SER A 71 9.09 -13.72 1.10
N ASN A 72 10.34 -13.29 0.93
CA ASN A 72 10.77 -11.88 0.89
C ASN A 72 10.46 -11.08 2.17
N PHE A 73 10.18 -11.75 3.29
CA PHE A 73 9.95 -11.09 4.58
C PHE A 73 11.10 -10.15 4.97
N ASP A 74 12.34 -10.64 4.95
CA ASP A 74 13.50 -9.83 5.32
C ASP A 74 13.71 -8.65 4.37
N ASP A 75 13.54 -8.86 3.06
CA ASP A 75 13.72 -7.81 2.05
C ASP A 75 12.66 -6.70 2.20
N VAL A 76 11.41 -7.08 2.49
CA VAL A 76 10.34 -6.11 2.77
C VAL A 76 10.59 -5.40 4.10
N ASN A 77 11.05 -6.10 5.14
CA ASN A 77 11.38 -5.48 6.42
C ASN A 77 12.56 -4.49 6.30
N ASP A 78 13.56 -4.83 5.50
CA ASP A 78 14.68 -3.95 5.16
C ASP A 78 14.20 -2.72 4.36
N ALA A 79 13.31 -2.91 3.39
CA ALA A 79 12.73 -1.80 2.64
C ALA A 79 11.91 -0.85 3.53
N LEU A 80 11.14 -1.37 4.49
CA LEU A 80 10.39 -0.57 5.45
C LEU A 80 11.32 0.23 6.38
N ASN A 81 12.29 -0.46 6.98
CA ASN A 81 13.11 0.06 8.08
C ASN A 81 14.44 0.67 7.63
N GLY A 82 14.74 0.62 6.33
CA GLY A 82 16.03 1.04 5.80
C GLY A 82 17.11 0.01 6.11
N LYS A 83 18.15 -0.01 5.26
CA LYS A 83 19.32 -0.87 5.42
C LYS A 83 20.54 -0.22 4.79
N GLY A 84 21.66 -0.21 5.52
CA GLY A 84 22.88 0.46 5.07
C GLY A 84 22.64 1.95 4.82
N ALA A 85 22.88 2.40 3.59
CA ALA A 85 22.67 3.79 3.18
C ALA A 85 21.21 4.15 2.84
N ILE A 86 20.31 3.15 2.75
CA ILE A 86 18.91 3.35 2.41
C ILE A 86 18.16 3.77 3.67
N LEU A 87 17.52 4.93 3.63
CA LEU A 87 16.70 5.42 4.73
C LEU A 87 15.40 4.61 4.86
N PRO A 88 14.84 4.48 6.07
CA PRO A 88 13.51 3.91 6.24
C PRO A 88 12.43 4.75 5.56
N LEU A 89 11.33 4.10 5.14
CA LEU A 89 10.24 4.78 4.44
C LEU A 89 9.64 5.93 5.25
N ARG A 90 9.37 7.03 4.56
CA ARG A 90 8.66 8.20 5.06
C ARG A 90 7.68 8.61 3.96
N PRO A 91 6.62 9.38 4.23
CA PRO A 91 5.78 9.98 3.22
C PRO A 91 6.38 11.30 2.75
N THR A 92 6.22 11.58 1.46
CA THR A 92 6.41 12.89 0.82
C THR A 92 5.84 12.82 -0.60
N GLY A 93 5.66 13.96 -1.24
CA GLY A 93 5.24 14.06 -2.64
C GLY A 93 3.76 13.82 -2.87
N LYS A 94 3.43 13.38 -4.09
CA LYS A 94 2.07 13.15 -4.56
C LYS A 94 1.57 11.74 -4.24
N THR A 95 0.38 11.42 -4.71
CA THR A 95 -0.39 10.23 -4.36
C THR A 95 -0.83 9.49 -5.62
N ASN A 96 0.11 8.83 -6.31
CA ASN A 96 -0.16 8.05 -7.52
C ASN A 96 -0.52 6.58 -7.19
N ILE A 97 -1.75 6.38 -6.71
CA ILE A 97 -2.25 5.05 -6.32
C ILE A 97 -2.37 4.12 -7.53
N ALA A 98 -2.77 4.65 -8.70
CA ALA A 98 -2.99 3.85 -9.89
C ALA A 98 -1.71 3.15 -10.37
N ASP A 99 -0.56 3.82 -10.27
CA ASP A 99 0.73 3.27 -10.70
C ASP A 99 1.19 2.15 -9.77
N SER A 100 1.09 2.33 -8.45
CA SER A 100 1.44 1.27 -7.49
C SER A 100 0.51 0.05 -7.59
N LEU A 101 -0.79 0.27 -7.81
CA LEU A 101 -1.73 -0.81 -8.07
C LEU A 101 -1.40 -1.55 -9.37
N GLN A 102 -0.97 -0.85 -10.42
CA GLN A 102 -0.52 -1.48 -11.65
C GLN A 102 0.71 -2.37 -11.40
N SER A 103 1.72 -1.88 -10.67
CA SER A 103 2.89 -2.67 -10.29
C SER A 103 2.50 -3.92 -9.50
N ALA A 104 1.66 -3.80 -8.47
CA ALA A 104 1.20 -4.96 -7.70
C ALA A 104 0.41 -5.96 -8.55
N LEU A 105 -0.44 -5.50 -9.47
CA LEU A 105 -1.19 -6.37 -10.37
C LEU A 105 -0.28 -7.11 -11.35
N ASN A 106 0.76 -6.46 -11.88
CA ASN A 106 1.75 -7.12 -12.73
C ASN A 106 2.42 -8.28 -11.98
N GLU A 107 2.85 -8.06 -10.73
CA GLU A 107 3.46 -9.11 -9.91
C GLU A 107 2.49 -10.27 -9.61
N LEU A 108 1.23 -9.97 -9.27
CA LEU A 108 0.23 -10.97 -8.88
C LEU A 108 -0.43 -11.72 -10.06
N THR A 109 -0.17 -11.29 -11.28
CA THR A 109 -0.65 -11.94 -12.51
C THR A 109 0.46 -12.59 -13.33
N ASP A 110 1.72 -12.39 -12.99
CA ASP A 110 2.86 -13.06 -13.59
C ASP A 110 3.10 -14.45 -12.98
N ALA A 111 2.87 -15.51 -13.75
CA ALA A 111 3.04 -16.91 -13.34
C ALA A 111 4.49 -17.28 -12.97
N ALA A 112 5.48 -16.46 -13.34
CA ALA A 112 6.85 -16.60 -12.87
C ALA A 112 7.01 -16.16 -11.40
N LYS A 113 6.15 -15.25 -10.93
CA LYS A 113 6.27 -14.56 -9.63
C LYS A 113 5.25 -15.00 -8.58
N TYR A 114 3.99 -15.23 -8.96
CA TYR A 114 2.97 -15.65 -7.98
C TYR A 114 2.91 -17.18 -7.82
N ARG A 115 2.38 -17.64 -6.67
CA ARG A 115 2.14 -19.07 -6.40
C ARG A 115 0.73 -19.47 -6.85
N PRO A 116 0.55 -20.43 -7.78
CA PRO A 116 -0.75 -20.73 -8.41
C PRO A 116 -1.91 -21.06 -7.47
N ARG A 117 -1.63 -21.69 -6.32
CA ARG A 117 -2.64 -22.11 -5.34
C ARG A 117 -2.75 -21.17 -4.13
N ALA A 118 -1.95 -20.11 -4.08
CA ALA A 118 -1.98 -19.16 -2.98
C ALA A 118 -3.13 -18.16 -3.15
N LYS A 119 -3.74 -17.74 -2.03
CA LYS A 119 -4.59 -16.55 -2.03
C LYS A 119 -3.72 -15.34 -2.40
N ARG A 120 -4.17 -14.57 -3.39
CA ARG A 120 -3.54 -13.33 -3.84
C ARG A 120 -4.36 -12.16 -3.31
N ALA A 121 -3.70 -11.15 -2.77
CA ALA A 121 -4.36 -9.96 -2.24
C ALA A 121 -3.42 -8.77 -2.30
N ILE A 122 -4.00 -7.58 -2.38
CA ILE A 122 -3.30 -6.30 -2.26
C ILE A 122 -3.79 -5.63 -0.97
N ILE A 123 -2.87 -5.00 -0.25
CA ILE A 123 -3.20 -4.09 0.86
C ILE A 123 -2.71 -2.71 0.46
N LEU A 124 -3.64 -1.80 0.22
CA LEU A 124 -3.37 -0.41 -0.05
C LEU A 124 -3.46 0.38 1.26
N PHE A 125 -2.36 1.01 1.63
CA PHE A 125 -2.29 1.93 2.76
C PHE A 125 -1.93 3.33 2.26
N THR A 126 -2.71 4.34 2.65
CA THR A 126 -2.47 5.75 2.29
C THR A 126 -3.12 6.67 3.33
N ASP A 127 -2.71 7.93 3.36
CA ASP A 127 -3.26 9.01 4.19
C ASP A 127 -3.94 10.11 3.34
N GLY A 128 -4.23 9.80 2.08
CA GLY A 128 -4.84 10.74 1.15
C GLY A 128 -5.57 10.08 -0.03
N VAL A 129 -6.14 10.95 -0.86
CA VAL A 129 -6.80 10.59 -2.13
C VAL A 129 -5.87 10.86 -3.31
N PRO A 130 -6.04 10.13 -4.44
CA PRO A 130 -5.10 10.24 -5.52
C PRO A 130 -5.18 11.62 -6.20
N ASN A 131 -4.02 12.16 -6.51
CA ASN A 131 -3.84 13.42 -7.24
C ASN A 131 -2.96 13.25 -8.49
N GLU A 132 -2.56 12.00 -8.78
CA GLU A 132 -1.90 11.55 -10.00
C GLU A 132 -2.42 10.14 -10.37
N PRO A 133 -2.39 9.75 -11.66
CA PRO A 133 -1.98 10.53 -12.82
C PRO A 133 -3.10 11.43 -13.38
N GLY A 134 -2.79 12.21 -14.42
CA GLY A 134 -3.82 12.79 -15.31
C GLY A 134 -4.23 14.22 -15.01
N GLY A 135 -3.43 14.97 -14.24
CA GLY A 135 -3.55 16.42 -14.09
C GLY A 135 -4.79 16.92 -13.33
N SER A 136 -5.65 16.02 -12.84
CA SER A 136 -6.82 16.33 -12.01
C SER A 136 -7.14 15.17 -11.07
N SER A 137 -7.76 15.46 -9.92
CA SER A 137 -8.19 14.42 -8.98
C SER A 137 -9.16 13.43 -9.60
N ALA A 138 -10.09 13.89 -10.46
CA ALA A 138 -11.04 13.00 -11.12
C ALA A 138 -10.37 11.99 -12.06
N ALA A 139 -9.34 12.42 -12.81
CA ALA A 139 -8.56 11.53 -13.65
C ALA A 139 -7.74 10.52 -12.83
N ALA A 140 -7.14 10.99 -11.73
CA ALA A 140 -6.36 10.17 -10.82
C ALA A 140 -7.22 9.10 -10.13
N GLU A 141 -8.41 9.48 -9.65
CA GLU A 141 -9.39 8.55 -9.08
C GLU A 141 -9.87 7.53 -10.11
N SER A 142 -10.23 7.99 -11.32
CA SER A 142 -10.66 7.12 -12.41
C SER A 142 -9.60 6.09 -12.78
N ALA A 143 -8.33 6.51 -12.86
CA ALA A 143 -7.21 5.62 -13.12
C ALA A 143 -7.05 4.54 -12.04
N ALA A 144 -7.20 4.91 -10.76
CA ALA A 144 -7.12 3.95 -9.66
C ALA A 144 -8.32 2.99 -9.62
N PHE A 145 -9.54 3.48 -9.87
CA PHE A 145 -10.73 2.64 -10.00
C PHE A 145 -10.63 1.66 -11.16
N ALA A 146 -10.02 2.05 -12.29
CA ALA A 146 -9.73 1.12 -13.38
C ALA A 146 -8.82 -0.04 -12.93
N LYS A 147 -7.83 0.21 -12.06
CA LYS A 147 -6.99 -0.86 -11.49
C LYS A 147 -7.76 -1.73 -10.52
N ALA A 148 -8.66 -1.18 -9.70
CA ALA A 148 -9.52 -1.96 -8.82
C ALA A 148 -10.46 -2.88 -9.62
N SER A 149 -11.06 -2.39 -10.71
CA SER A 149 -11.88 -3.20 -11.62
C SER A 149 -11.05 -4.32 -12.27
N LEU A 150 -9.82 -4.03 -12.68
CA LEU A 150 -8.91 -5.03 -13.21
C LEU A 150 -8.58 -6.10 -12.14
N ALA A 151 -8.30 -5.69 -10.90
CA ALA A 151 -8.05 -6.60 -9.79
C ALA A 151 -9.24 -7.56 -9.56
N ASN A 152 -10.46 -7.03 -9.59
CA ASN A 152 -11.68 -7.81 -9.48
C ASN A 152 -11.79 -8.87 -10.60
N SER A 153 -11.53 -8.48 -11.86
CA SER A 153 -11.54 -9.42 -13.00
C SER A 153 -10.50 -10.55 -12.88
N LYS A 154 -9.49 -10.40 -12.01
CA LYS A 154 -8.46 -11.39 -11.71
C LYS A 154 -8.67 -12.13 -10.39
N GLY A 155 -9.76 -11.84 -9.67
CA GLY A 155 -10.07 -12.40 -8.35
C GLY A 155 -9.10 -11.95 -7.27
N ILE A 156 -8.54 -10.74 -7.38
CA ILE A 156 -7.56 -10.19 -6.44
C ILE A 156 -8.25 -9.08 -5.60
N PRO A 157 -8.60 -9.33 -4.33
CA PRO A 157 -9.12 -8.29 -3.44
C PRO A 157 -8.05 -7.21 -3.16
N ILE A 158 -8.50 -5.96 -3.08
CA ILE A 158 -7.70 -4.83 -2.60
C ILE A 158 -8.27 -4.36 -1.27
N TYR A 159 -7.63 -4.77 -0.18
CA TYR A 159 -7.95 -4.27 1.16
C TYR A 159 -7.37 -2.87 1.32
N THR A 160 -8.13 -1.95 1.91
CA THR A 160 -7.72 -0.54 2.03
C THR A 160 -7.64 -0.10 3.48
N ILE A 161 -6.60 0.66 3.81
CA ILE A 161 -6.43 1.35 5.09
C ILE A 161 -6.19 2.83 4.79
N GLY A 162 -7.09 3.70 5.26
CA GLY A 162 -6.96 5.15 5.16
C GLY A 162 -6.52 5.75 6.50
N LEU A 163 -5.42 6.52 6.52
CA LEU A 163 -4.98 7.29 7.69
C LEU A 163 -5.42 8.74 7.58
N SER A 164 -6.70 8.98 7.81
CA SER A 164 -7.29 10.31 7.72
C SER A 164 -7.18 11.06 9.06
N GLN A 165 -6.05 11.73 9.29
CA GLN A 165 -5.90 12.61 10.47
C GLN A 165 -6.57 13.99 10.28
N ASN A 166 -6.89 14.34 9.03
CA ASN A 166 -7.52 15.60 8.66
C ASN A 166 -9.03 15.40 8.43
N ALA A 167 -9.86 16.13 9.20
CA ALA A 167 -11.32 16.04 9.10
C ALA A 167 -11.89 16.42 7.73
N THR A 168 -11.18 17.25 6.96
CA THR A 168 -11.57 17.66 5.60
C THR A 168 -11.25 16.59 4.56
N ILE A 169 -10.18 15.81 4.76
CA ILE A 169 -9.74 14.76 3.83
C ILE A 169 -10.48 13.45 4.11
N LYS A 170 -10.81 13.18 5.37
CA LYS A 170 -11.47 11.93 5.80
C LYS A 170 -12.70 11.54 4.95
N PRO A 171 -13.67 12.42 4.68
CA PRO A 171 -14.83 12.05 3.86
C PRO A 171 -14.44 11.64 2.43
N LYS A 172 -13.39 12.27 1.88
CA LYS A 172 -12.90 11.94 0.54
C LYS A 172 -12.21 10.59 0.52
N GLU A 173 -11.35 10.31 1.51
CA GLU A 173 -10.72 8.99 1.67
C GLU A 173 -11.76 7.89 1.91
N ASP A 174 -12.74 8.11 2.79
CA ASP A 174 -13.81 7.15 3.05
C ASP A 174 -14.65 6.85 1.80
N ALA A 175 -14.89 7.87 0.96
CA ALA A 175 -15.57 7.69 -0.32
C ALA A 175 -14.71 6.91 -1.33
N PHE A 176 -13.44 7.26 -1.44
CA PHE A 176 -12.52 6.73 -2.45
C PHE A 176 -12.00 5.32 -2.12
N LEU A 177 -11.66 5.04 -0.86
CA LEU A 177 -11.11 3.75 -0.41
C LEU A 177 -12.19 2.75 0.00
N GLY A 178 -13.43 3.21 0.17
CA GLY A 178 -14.52 2.50 0.83
C GLY A 178 -14.92 1.15 0.25
N ASP A 179 -15.56 0.36 1.10
CA ASP A 179 -16.13 -0.96 0.85
C ASP A 179 -17.67 -0.97 0.84
N ASN A 180 -18.29 0.23 0.77
CA ASN A 180 -19.73 0.45 0.83
C ASN A 180 -20.39 -0.07 2.12
N LYS A 181 -19.66 0.00 3.24
CA LYS A 181 -20.14 -0.40 4.58
C LYS A 181 -19.87 0.69 5.60
N GLY A 182 -20.69 0.73 6.65
CA GLY A 182 -20.50 1.70 7.76
C GLY A 182 -20.52 3.16 7.30
N GLY A 183 -21.17 3.47 6.17
CA GLY A 183 -21.19 4.81 5.57
C GLY A 183 -20.02 5.13 4.64
N SER A 184 -19.11 4.19 4.37
CA SER A 184 -18.05 4.36 3.37
C SER A 184 -18.61 4.31 1.94
N GLY A 185 -17.88 4.88 0.98
CA GLY A 185 -18.29 4.90 -0.42
C GLY A 185 -18.09 3.56 -1.14
N LYS A 186 -18.56 3.48 -2.39
CA LYS A 186 -18.27 2.39 -3.33
C LYS A 186 -16.87 2.56 -3.94
N GLY A 187 -15.86 2.61 -3.08
CA GLY A 187 -14.47 2.90 -3.43
C GLY A 187 -13.67 1.68 -3.89
N ILE A 188 -12.34 1.78 -3.79
CA ILE A 188 -11.38 0.74 -4.23
C ILE A 188 -11.69 -0.63 -3.64
N ALA A 189 -11.94 -0.72 -2.32
CA ALA A 189 -12.24 -2.00 -1.70
C ALA A 189 -13.53 -2.61 -2.26
N PHE A 190 -14.59 -1.81 -2.39
CA PHE A 190 -15.85 -2.25 -2.98
C PHE A 190 -15.66 -2.73 -4.43
N ILE A 191 -15.01 -1.92 -5.27
CA ILE A 191 -14.83 -2.18 -6.70
C ILE A 191 -13.97 -3.44 -6.93
N SER A 192 -12.93 -3.64 -6.12
CA SER A 192 -12.07 -4.84 -6.20
C SER A 192 -12.80 -6.14 -5.82
N GLY A 193 -13.92 -6.04 -5.11
CA GLY A 193 -14.75 -7.17 -4.72
C GLY A 193 -14.04 -8.16 -3.80
N ASN A 194 -14.39 -9.45 -3.93
CA ASN A 194 -13.69 -10.56 -3.28
C ASN A 194 -13.58 -10.44 -1.73
N ASN A 195 -14.61 -9.86 -1.10
CA ASN A 195 -14.67 -9.59 0.34
C ASN A 195 -13.54 -8.68 0.88
N ALA A 196 -12.97 -7.84 0.02
CA ALA A 196 -12.12 -6.74 0.47
C ALA A 196 -12.88 -5.85 1.46
N ILE A 197 -12.16 -5.34 2.45
CA ILE A 197 -12.69 -4.43 3.47
C ILE A 197 -11.88 -3.13 3.48
N TYR A 198 -12.53 -2.07 3.92
CA TYR A 198 -11.91 -0.79 4.21
C TYR A 198 -11.82 -0.57 5.71
N VAL A 199 -10.66 -0.10 6.19
CA VAL A 199 -10.47 0.32 7.58
C VAL A 199 -10.06 1.80 7.62
N SER A 200 -10.97 2.64 8.09
CA SER A 200 -10.73 4.07 8.33
C SER A 200 -10.02 4.26 9.68
N VAL A 201 -8.89 4.96 9.69
CA VAL A 201 -8.07 5.20 10.88
C VAL A 201 -7.83 6.70 11.06
N THR A 202 -8.21 7.25 12.21
CA THR A 202 -8.00 8.69 12.51
C THR A 202 -6.80 8.94 13.42
N LYS A 203 -6.30 7.90 14.10
CA LYS A 203 -5.16 7.97 15.02
C LYS A 203 -4.11 6.95 14.60
N SER A 204 -2.87 7.39 14.46
CA SER A 204 -1.77 6.50 14.06
C SER A 204 -1.54 5.33 15.02
N ALA A 205 -1.95 5.45 16.29
CA ALA A 205 -1.90 4.37 17.28
C ALA A 205 -2.79 3.16 16.91
N ASP A 206 -3.85 3.38 16.13
CA ASP A 206 -4.81 2.34 15.74
C ASP A 206 -4.41 1.60 14.45
N LEU A 207 -3.34 2.04 13.77
CA LEU A 207 -2.87 1.41 12.52
C LEU A 207 -2.55 -0.06 12.70
N ASN A 208 -1.90 -0.44 13.81
CA ASN A 208 -1.59 -1.84 14.07
C ASN A 208 -2.88 -2.69 14.13
N LYS A 209 -3.94 -2.18 14.75
CA LYS A 209 -5.24 -2.87 14.82
C LYS A 209 -5.89 -2.97 13.43
N ALA A 210 -5.75 -1.95 12.58
CA ALA A 210 -6.27 -1.97 11.21
C ALA A 210 -5.59 -3.05 10.37
N PHE A 211 -4.25 -3.07 10.36
CA PHE A 211 -3.47 -4.10 9.68
C PHE A 211 -3.78 -5.51 10.19
N GLN A 212 -3.90 -5.70 11.51
CA GLN A 212 -4.27 -7.00 12.11
C GLN A 212 -5.68 -7.44 11.72
N THR A 213 -6.61 -6.50 11.53
CA THR A 213 -7.96 -6.81 11.04
C THR A 213 -7.92 -7.39 9.64
N ILE A 214 -7.08 -6.85 8.76
CA ILE A 214 -6.88 -7.40 7.42
C ILE A 214 -6.13 -8.73 7.47
N ALA A 215 -5.07 -8.86 8.29
CA ALA A 215 -4.34 -10.12 8.46
C ALA A 215 -5.27 -11.29 8.79
N ARG A 216 -6.21 -11.09 9.73
CA ARG A 216 -7.25 -12.07 10.09
C ARG A 216 -8.16 -12.46 8.93
N SER A 217 -8.39 -11.57 7.95
CA SER A 217 -9.19 -11.89 6.76
C SER A 217 -8.41 -12.66 5.68
N LEU A 218 -7.07 -12.69 5.79
CA LEU A 218 -6.18 -13.35 4.85
C LEU A 218 -5.74 -14.73 5.31
N VAL A 219 -5.61 -14.95 6.62
CA VAL A 219 -5.35 -16.27 7.19
C VAL A 219 -6.66 -17.06 7.25
N VAL A 220 -6.64 -18.28 6.70
CA VAL A 220 -7.68 -19.28 6.99
C VAL A 220 -7.29 -19.87 8.33
N LEU A 221 -8.11 -19.66 9.37
CA LEU A 221 -8.00 -20.46 10.59
C LEU A 221 -8.36 -21.90 10.18
N GLN A 222 -7.36 -22.77 10.10
CA GLN A 222 -7.56 -24.21 9.99
C GLN A 222 -8.07 -24.76 11.31
#